data_AF-A0A1G0R8G9-F1
#
_entry.id   AF-A0A1G0R8G9-F1
#
_cell.length_a   1.000
_cell.length_b   1.000
_cell.length_c   1.000
_cell.angle_alpha   90.00
_cell.angle_beta   90.00
_cell.angle_gamma   90.00
#
_symmetry.space_group_name_H-M   'P 1'
#
loop_
_entity.id
_entity.type
_entity.pdbx_description
1 polymer ?
#
loop_
_entity_poly.entity_id
_entity_poly.type
_entity_poly.pdbx_seq_one_letter_code
_entity_poly.pdbx_strand_id
1 'polypeptide(L)' 'MHEKYWEELKLKNYMWGEFADGSGGLITFDAANEEEAIEIIEEDPLLEANAIEEKGIKELIVE' A
#
# COMPACT_ATOMS: atom_id res chain seq x y z
N MET A 1 -7.44 -9.09 7.42
CA MET A 1 -7.68 -9.36 5.98
C MET A 1 -6.76 -8.48 5.15
N HIS A 2 -6.76 -7.16 5.37
CA HIS A 2 -5.78 -6.21 4.85
C HIS A 2 -4.33 -6.48 5.31
N GLU A 3 -4.03 -6.49 6.61
CA GLU A 3 -2.66 -6.68 7.12
C GLU A 3 -2.02 -7.99 6.60
N LYS A 4 -2.82 -9.07 6.61
CA LYS A 4 -2.40 -10.38 6.13
C LYS A 4 -2.01 -10.38 4.64
N TYR A 5 -2.75 -9.65 3.80
CA TYR A 5 -2.42 -9.51 2.37
C TYR A 5 -1.01 -8.94 2.21
N TRP A 6 -0.74 -7.81 2.86
CA TRP A 6 0.56 -7.15 2.78
C TRP A 6 1.71 -7.96 3.38
N GLU A 7 1.48 -8.66 4.50
CA GLU A 7 2.49 -9.53 5.11
C GLU A 7 2.86 -10.74 4.22
N GLU A 8 1.89 -11.29 3.48
CA GLU A 8 2.10 -12.47 2.62
C GLU A 8 2.90 -12.15 1.34
N LEU A 9 2.83 -10.90 0.85
CA LEU A 9 3.58 -10.45 -0.33
C LEU A 9 5.10 -10.41 -0.08
N LYS A 10 5.54 -10.28 1.18
CA LYS A 10 6.96 -10.21 1.56
C LYS A 10 7.76 -9.18 0.75
N LEU A 11 7.15 -8.03 0.49
CA LEU A 11 7.75 -6.96 -0.31
C LEU A 11 9.00 -6.40 0.38
N LYS A 12 10.00 -6.06 -0.41
CA LYS A 12 11.25 -5.49 0.10
C LYS A 12 11.02 -4.07 0.59
N ASN A 13 11.66 -3.70 1.72
CA ASN A 13 11.48 -2.42 2.41
C ASN A 13 10.02 -2.06 2.71
N TYR A 14 9.15 -3.07 2.86
CA TYR A 14 7.77 -2.86 3.25
C TYR A 14 7.69 -2.17 4.62
N MET A 15 6.97 -1.06 4.66
CA MET A 15 6.56 -0.39 5.89
C MET A 15 5.09 0.00 5.78
N TRP A 16 4.41 -0.10 6.91
CA TRP A 16 3.03 0.35 7.09
C TRP A 16 2.97 1.26 8.31
N GLY A 17 2.21 2.34 8.20
CA GLY A 17 1.86 3.20 9.32
C GLY A 17 0.49 3.83 9.14
N GLU A 18 -0.33 3.76 10.18
CA GLU A 18 -1.59 4.50 10.26
C GLU A 18 -1.34 5.99 10.48
N PHE A 19 -2.26 6.83 9.99
CA PHE A 19 -2.28 8.24 10.35
C PHE A 19 -2.73 8.39 11.81
N ALA A 20 -2.20 9.39 12.50
CA ALA A 20 -2.45 9.58 13.94
C ALA A 20 -3.92 9.85 14.29
N ASP A 21 -4.73 10.30 13.33
CA ASP A 21 -6.17 10.52 13.48
C ASP A 21 -7.03 9.31 13.07
N GLY A 22 -6.40 8.21 12.63
CA GLY A 22 -7.07 6.99 12.19
C GLY A 22 -7.85 7.14 10.88
N SER A 23 -7.67 8.24 10.15
CA SER A 23 -8.39 8.50 8.89
C SER A 23 -7.89 7.65 7.71
N GLY A 24 -6.72 7.03 7.84
CA GLY A 24 -6.12 6.20 6.81
C GLY A 24 -4.70 5.79 7.21
N GLY A 25 -3.84 5.61 6.21
CA GLY A 25 -2.42 5.45 6.45
C GLY A 25 -1.58 5.40 5.18
N LEU A 26 -0.31 5.06 5.37
CA LEU A 26 0.71 5.04 4.34
C LEU A 26 1.42 3.70 4.31
N ILE A 27 1.53 3.15 3.11
CA ILE A 27 2.32 1.95 2.83
C ILE A 27 3.48 2.36 1.91
N THR A 28 4.69 1.88 2.21
CA THR A 28 5.86 2.02 1.33
C THR A 28 6.45 0.65 1.06
N PHE A 29 6.84 0.37 -0.17
CA PHE A 29 7.51 -0.87 -0.56
C PHE A 29 8.35 -0.64 -1.84
N ASP A 30 9.31 -1.51 -2.07
CA ASP A 30 10.02 -1.58 -3.35
C ASP A 30 9.14 -2.31 -4.40
N ALA A 31 8.99 -1.71 -5.57
CA ALA A 31 8.44 -2.33 -6.78
C ALA A 31 9.43 -2.16 -7.93
N ALA A 32 9.40 -3.03 -8.93
CA ALA A 32 10.26 -2.94 -10.10
C ALA A 32 9.88 -1.75 -11.01
N ASN A 33 8.61 -1.34 -11.01
CA ASN A 33 8.08 -0.21 -11.76
C ASN A 33 6.71 0.23 -11.20
N GLU A 34 6.18 1.34 -11.73
CA GLU A 34 4.88 1.88 -11.33
C GLU A 34 3.71 0.91 -11.62
N GLU A 35 3.75 0.17 -12.73
CA GLU A 35 2.68 -0.79 -13.08
C GLU A 35 2.56 -1.90 -12.03
N GLU A 36 3.68 -2.51 -11.61
CA GLU A 36 3.67 -3.53 -10.56
C GLU A 36 3.14 -2.97 -9.22
N ALA A 37 3.52 -1.74 -8.87
CA ALA A 37 3.02 -1.10 -7.67
C ALA A 37 1.49 -0.87 -7.73
N ILE A 38 0.97 -0.51 -8.89
CA ILE A 38 -0.47 -0.35 -9.11
C ILE A 38 -1.17 -1.70 -8.98
N GLU A 39 -0.69 -2.75 -9.63
CA GLU A 39 -1.29 -4.10 -9.57
C GLU A 39 -1.39 -4.60 -8.13
N ILE A 40 -0.31 -4.49 -7.35
CA ILE A 40 -0.30 -4.85 -5.91
C ILE A 40 -1.34 -4.05 -5.14
N ILE A 41 -1.42 -2.73 -5.37
CA ILE A 41 -2.38 -1.89 -4.64
C ILE A 41 -3.82 -2.23 -5.02
N GLU A 42 -4.11 -2.52 -6.29
CA GLU A 42 -5.47 -2.85 -6.73
C GLU A 42 -6.02 -4.15 -6.15
N GLU A 43 -5.15 -5.06 -5.71
CA GLU A 43 -5.52 -6.30 -5.00
C GLU A 43 -5.67 -6.12 -3.48
N ASP A 44 -5.52 -4.90 -2.94
CA ASP A 44 -5.73 -4.65 -1.50
C ASP A 44 -7.19 -4.90 -1.10
N PRO A 45 -7.45 -5.76 -0.09
CA PRO A 45 -8.80 -6.03 0.41
C PRO A 45 -9.60 -4.78 0.85
N LEU A 46 -8.94 -3.69 1.26
CA LEU A 46 -9.63 -2.43 1.58
C LEU A 46 -10.17 -1.74 0.32
N LEU A 47 -9.48 -1.85 -0.80
CA LEU A 47 -9.95 -1.33 -2.09
C LEU A 47 -11.07 -2.20 -2.63
N GLU A 48 -10.95 -3.53 -2.58
CA GLU A 48 -12.04 -4.44 -2.93
C GLU A 48 -13.31 -4.18 -2.09
N ALA A 49 -13.14 -3.90 -0.80
CA ALA A 49 -14.23 -3.59 0.11
C ALA A 49 -14.82 -2.18 -0.08
N ASN A 50 -14.30 -1.36 -1.01
CA ASN A 50 -14.65 0.07 -1.16
C ASN A 50 -14.55 0.85 0.17
N ALA A 51 -13.58 0.49 1.02
CA ALA A 51 -13.34 1.13 2.32
C ALA A 51 -12.43 2.36 2.22
N ILE A 52 -11.90 2.65 1.03
CA ILE A 52 -10.99 3.77 0.74
C ILE A 52 -11.74 4.80 -0.10
N GLU A 53 -11.88 6.03 0.43
CA GLU A 53 -12.50 7.14 -0.30
C GLU A 53 -11.57 7.74 -1.36
N GLU A 54 -10.28 7.89 -1.04
CA GLU A 54 -9.25 8.42 -1.93
C GLU A 54 -7.93 7.65 -1.76
N LYS A 55 -7.23 7.40 -2.87
CA LYS A 55 -5.89 6.79 -2.88
C LYS A 55 -4.91 7.58 -3.76
N GLY A 56 -3.63 7.53 -3.42
CA GLY A 56 -2.55 8.12 -4.21
C GLY A 56 -1.32 7.23 -4.22
N ILE A 57 -0.67 7.11 -5.38
CA ILE A 57 0.57 6.36 -5.58
C ILE A 57 1.64 7.36 -6.02
N LYS A 58 2.82 7.28 -5.42
CA LYS A 58 3.94 8.17 -5.73
C LYS A 58 5.26 7.43 -5.58
N GLU A 59 6.14 7.56 -6.57
CA GLU A 59 7.52 7.11 -6.47
C GLU A 59 8.26 7.85 -5.34
N LEU A 60 8.91 7.09 -4.46
CA LEU A 60 9.75 7.61 -3.39
C LEU A 60 11.22 7.57 -3.83
N ILE A 61 11.78 8.75 -4.11
CA ILE A 61 13.20 8.89 -4.40
C ILE A 61 13.93 9.06 -3.05
N VAL A 62 14.76 8.08 -2.71
CA VAL A 62 15.62 8.11 -1.51
C VAL A 62 17.04 8.49 -1.94
N GLU A 63 17.56 9.60 -1.44
CA GLU A 63 18.92 10.12 -1.72
C GLU A 63 20.04 9.35 -1.00
#